data_AF-A0A1Q7YXR2-F1
#
_entry.id   AF-A0A1Q7YXR2-F1
#
_cell.length_a   1.000
_cell.length_b   1.000
_cell.length_c   1.000
_cell.angle_alpha   90.00
_cell.angle_beta   90.00
_cell.angle_gamma   90.00
#
_symmetry.space_group_name_H-M   'P 1'
#
loop_
_entity.id
_entity.type
_entity.pdbx_description
1 polymer ?
#
loop_
_entity_poly.entity_id
_entity_poly.type
_entity_poly.pdbx_seq_one_letter_code
_entity_poly.pdbx_strand_id
1 'polypeptide(L)'
;ALIHTDYTLPPSLGAGVASTLGPTPAHATPNDAQNQRAIDAYLKIGLDTIHPDVTLMWLNDPDGTAHENGVGAPLTRTSLTLVDGGIGRIEDTLRAKGLLDRTNIIVTSDHGFSTHTGALELESLVDPFAKTMADGTKDVVVAEGAIYVRGASQPARVNAIVAALQRRPEVGAIFTRPAANAGREGIVPGTLSFDVARWNHPRSGDILVSANWTETVNSAGFAGTTTETGIAGHGSSSPFDIHNTLIAAGPDFREHATSDAPTSNVDIAPTLLRLLGLPAAPSMTGRVIEEALRNGRAPATVTHAEETVSTPDGSYVLTARISSVAGYRYLDSTRVRRNARP
;
A
#
# COMPACT_ATOMS: atom_id res chain seq x y z
N ALA A 1 -15.71 3.56 -18.74
CA ALA A 1 -15.53 2.16 -19.19
C ALA A 1 -14.48 1.50 -18.29
N LEU A 2 -14.53 0.18 -18.16
CA LEU A 2 -13.48 -0.63 -17.51
C LEU A 2 -12.98 -1.64 -18.53
N ILE A 3 -11.66 -1.68 -18.75
CA ILE A 3 -11.00 -2.66 -19.63
C ILE A 3 -10.04 -3.45 -18.75
N HIS A 4 -10.44 -4.66 -18.36
CA HIS A 4 -9.65 -5.60 -17.57
C HIS A 4 -9.05 -6.68 -18.49
N THR A 5 -8.07 -7.43 -18.01
CA THR A 5 -7.50 -8.59 -18.72
C THR A 5 -8.55 -9.65 -19.05
N ASP A 6 -9.53 -9.80 -18.15
CA ASP A 6 -10.53 -10.88 -18.19
C ASP A 6 -11.93 -10.43 -18.61
N TYR A 7 -12.25 -9.14 -18.47
CA TYR A 7 -13.60 -8.63 -18.76
C TYR A 7 -13.58 -7.16 -19.17
N THR A 8 -14.71 -6.69 -19.72
CA THR A 8 -14.91 -5.29 -20.11
C THR A 8 -16.28 -4.81 -19.66
N LEU A 9 -16.36 -3.59 -19.12
CA LEU A 9 -17.61 -2.95 -18.72
C LEU A 9 -17.80 -1.57 -19.39
N PRO A 10 -18.98 -1.29 -19.96
CA PRO A 10 -20.07 -2.23 -20.19
C PRO A 10 -19.66 -3.33 -21.20
N PRO A 11 -20.29 -4.54 -21.15
CA PRO A 11 -19.96 -5.64 -22.05
C PRO A 11 -20.06 -5.30 -23.55
N SER A 12 -20.88 -4.31 -23.91
CA SER A 12 -21.02 -3.81 -25.29
C SER A 12 -19.73 -3.26 -25.88
N LEU A 13 -18.76 -2.82 -25.06
CA LEU A 13 -17.45 -2.40 -25.55
C LEU A 13 -16.51 -3.58 -25.86
N GLY A 14 -16.81 -4.79 -25.36
CA GLY A 14 -15.90 -5.94 -25.40
C GLY A 14 -15.47 -6.34 -26.81
N ALA A 15 -16.38 -6.34 -27.78
CA ALA A 15 -16.04 -6.67 -29.17
C ALA A 15 -15.07 -5.65 -29.80
N GLY A 16 -15.26 -4.36 -29.53
CA GLY A 16 -14.37 -3.29 -30.00
C GLY A 16 -13.01 -3.31 -29.30
N VAL A 17 -12.99 -3.65 -28.01
CA VAL A 17 -11.74 -3.86 -27.25
C VAL A 17 -10.95 -5.02 -27.85
N ALA A 18 -11.60 -6.17 -28.08
CA ALA A 18 -10.95 -7.35 -28.64
C ALA A 18 -10.42 -7.11 -30.06
N SER A 19 -11.17 -6.40 -30.91
CA SER A 19 -10.72 -6.06 -32.26
C SER A 19 -9.55 -5.08 -32.28
N THR A 20 -9.50 -4.14 -31.33
CA THR A 20 -8.49 -3.06 -31.28
C THR A 20 -7.20 -3.49 -30.59
N LEU A 21 -7.31 -4.25 -29.50
CA LEU A 21 -6.18 -4.63 -28.66
C LEU A 21 -5.71 -6.06 -28.90
N GLY A 22 -6.51 -6.88 -29.59
CA GLY A 22 -6.25 -8.31 -29.72
C GLY A 22 -6.41 -9.08 -28.40
N PRO A 23 -5.97 -10.34 -28.37
CA PRO A 23 -6.05 -11.18 -27.18
C PRO A 23 -5.20 -10.62 -26.05
N THR A 24 -5.61 -10.87 -24.80
CA THR A 24 -4.81 -10.54 -23.62
C THR A 24 -3.51 -11.37 -23.62
N PRO A 25 -2.33 -10.74 -23.56
CA PRO A 25 -1.06 -11.45 -23.44
C PRO A 25 -1.01 -12.30 -22.17
N ALA A 26 -0.34 -13.45 -22.24
CA ALA A 26 -0.01 -14.22 -21.05
C ALA A 26 0.87 -13.40 -20.11
N HIS A 27 0.78 -13.68 -18.81
CA HIS A 27 1.69 -13.10 -17.83
C HIS A 27 3.13 -13.51 -18.16
N ALA A 28 4.04 -12.53 -18.14
CA ALA A 28 5.48 -12.74 -18.23
C ALA A 28 6.20 -11.91 -17.15
N THR A 29 7.49 -12.16 -16.97
CA THR A 29 8.37 -11.39 -16.09
C THR A 29 9.59 -10.91 -16.89
N PRO A 30 9.73 -9.61 -17.20
CA PRO A 30 8.80 -8.52 -16.90
C PRO A 30 7.42 -8.66 -17.56
N ASN A 31 6.39 -8.11 -16.93
CA ASN A 31 5.00 -8.12 -17.40
C ASN A 31 4.71 -7.00 -18.42
N ASP A 32 5.67 -6.77 -19.32
CA ASP A 32 5.64 -5.65 -20.25
C ASP A 32 4.47 -5.77 -21.25
N ALA A 33 4.24 -6.95 -21.82
CA ALA A 33 3.19 -7.12 -22.83
C ALA A 33 1.79 -6.74 -22.31
N GLN A 34 1.47 -7.07 -21.04
CA GLN A 34 0.20 -6.66 -20.44
C GLN A 34 0.16 -5.15 -20.14
N ASN A 35 1.26 -4.58 -19.66
CA ASN A 35 1.38 -3.13 -19.44
C ASN A 35 1.22 -2.33 -20.75
N GLN A 36 1.90 -2.76 -21.82
CA GLN A 36 1.76 -2.14 -23.15
C GLN A 36 0.33 -2.26 -23.67
N ARG A 37 -0.38 -3.36 -23.37
CA ARG A 37 -1.79 -3.50 -23.71
C ARG A 37 -2.68 -2.54 -22.92
N ALA A 38 -2.42 -2.31 -21.63
CA ALA A 38 -3.15 -1.33 -20.83
C ALA A 38 -2.94 0.09 -21.35
N ILE A 39 -1.70 0.43 -21.74
CA ILE A 39 -1.37 1.69 -22.39
C ILE A 39 -2.11 1.81 -23.72
N ASP A 40 -2.05 0.79 -24.58
CA ASP A 40 -2.76 0.77 -25.86
C ASP A 40 -4.28 0.91 -25.68
N ALA A 41 -4.87 0.36 -24.61
CA ALA A 41 -6.28 0.54 -24.29
C ALA A 41 -6.61 2.02 -24.08
N TYR A 42 -5.78 2.75 -23.34
CA TYR A 42 -5.95 4.19 -23.19
C TYR A 42 -5.72 4.93 -24.51
N LEU A 43 -4.62 4.65 -25.22
CA LEU A 43 -4.25 5.40 -26.42
C LEU A 43 -5.21 5.20 -27.60
N LYS A 44 -5.71 3.97 -27.80
CA LYS A 44 -6.52 3.60 -28.97
C LYS A 44 -8.02 3.57 -28.72
N ILE A 45 -8.44 3.44 -27.47
CA ILE A 45 -9.88 3.36 -27.11
C ILE A 45 -10.25 4.53 -26.21
N GLY A 46 -9.46 4.78 -25.16
CA GLY A 46 -9.63 5.93 -24.28
C GLY A 46 -9.62 7.26 -25.06
N LEU A 47 -8.54 7.55 -25.77
CA LEU A 47 -8.37 8.82 -26.48
C LEU A 47 -9.18 8.94 -27.77
N ASP A 48 -9.48 7.83 -28.47
CA ASP A 48 -10.07 7.88 -29.81
C ASP A 48 -11.57 7.54 -29.84
N THR A 49 -12.10 6.91 -28.78
CA THR A 49 -13.52 6.49 -28.74
C THR A 49 -14.25 7.02 -27.51
N ILE A 50 -13.64 6.92 -26.32
CA ILE A 50 -14.33 7.22 -25.06
C ILE A 50 -14.21 8.70 -24.68
N HIS A 51 -13.04 9.30 -24.90
CA HIS A 51 -12.69 10.66 -24.47
C HIS A 51 -12.99 10.93 -22.98
N PRO A 52 -12.40 10.15 -22.05
CA PRO A 52 -12.72 10.28 -20.63
C PRO A 52 -12.11 11.57 -20.03
N ASP A 53 -12.84 12.20 -19.11
CA ASP A 53 -12.29 13.28 -18.27
C ASP A 53 -11.25 12.77 -17.27
N VAL A 54 -11.35 11.50 -16.86
CA VAL A 54 -10.43 10.82 -15.94
C VAL A 54 -10.14 9.41 -16.41
N THR A 55 -8.86 9.07 -16.50
CA THR A 55 -8.39 7.69 -16.71
C THR A 55 -7.63 7.22 -15.46
N LEU A 56 -8.00 6.05 -14.94
CA LEU A 56 -7.19 5.29 -14.01
C LEU A 56 -6.59 4.10 -14.76
N MET A 57 -5.26 3.99 -14.73
CA MET A 57 -4.50 2.94 -15.38
C MET A 57 -3.65 2.23 -14.33
N TRP A 58 -3.72 0.90 -14.31
CA TRP A 58 -2.90 0.06 -13.45
C TRP A 58 -1.89 -0.69 -14.30
N LEU A 59 -0.61 -0.57 -13.95
CA LEU A 59 0.49 -1.34 -14.56
C LEU A 59 1.00 -2.31 -13.51
N ASN A 60 1.17 -3.59 -13.89
CA ASN A 60 1.51 -4.67 -12.96
C ASN A 60 2.99 -4.69 -12.56
N ASP A 61 3.84 -4.01 -13.31
CA ASP A 61 5.26 -3.85 -12.96
C ASP A 61 5.52 -2.46 -12.41
N PRO A 62 6.52 -2.31 -11.52
CA PRO A 62 7.59 -3.28 -11.24
C PRO A 62 7.26 -4.37 -10.20
N ASP A 63 6.05 -4.37 -9.63
CA ASP A 63 5.66 -5.23 -8.51
C ASP A 63 5.93 -6.72 -8.75
N GLY A 64 5.30 -7.31 -9.78
CA GLY A 64 5.44 -8.73 -10.07
C GLY A 64 6.89 -9.14 -10.33
N THR A 65 7.63 -8.34 -11.11
CA THR A 65 9.06 -8.59 -11.35
C THR A 65 9.89 -8.49 -10.07
N ALA A 66 9.61 -7.52 -9.21
CA ALA A 66 10.32 -7.31 -7.96
C ALA A 66 10.06 -8.43 -6.95
N HIS A 67 8.84 -8.98 -6.89
CA HIS A 67 8.54 -10.16 -6.08
C HIS A 67 9.38 -11.38 -6.49
N GLU A 68 9.51 -11.62 -7.79
CA GLU A 68 10.22 -12.78 -8.33
C GLU A 68 11.75 -12.64 -8.33
N ASN A 69 12.28 -11.42 -8.39
CA ASN A 69 13.71 -11.18 -8.64
C ASN A 69 14.41 -10.34 -7.58
N GLY A 70 13.66 -9.63 -6.72
CA GLY A 70 14.19 -8.78 -5.67
C GLY A 70 14.31 -7.30 -6.05
N VAL A 71 14.37 -6.47 -5.01
CA VAL A 71 14.56 -5.01 -5.13
C VAL A 71 15.91 -4.69 -5.74
N GLY A 72 15.91 -3.95 -6.84
CA GLY A 72 17.13 -3.48 -7.49
C GLY A 72 17.85 -4.51 -8.37
N ALA A 73 17.30 -5.71 -8.52
CA ALA A 73 17.81 -6.73 -9.43
C ALA A 73 17.81 -6.23 -10.90
N PRO A 74 18.71 -6.73 -11.77
CA PRO A 74 18.78 -6.29 -13.16
C PRO A 74 17.44 -6.38 -13.90
N LEU A 75 16.66 -7.45 -13.68
CA LEU A 75 15.36 -7.62 -14.33
C LEU A 75 14.31 -6.63 -13.81
N THR A 76 14.30 -6.36 -12.49
CA THR A 76 13.45 -5.32 -11.87
C THR A 76 13.80 -3.91 -12.38
N ARG A 77 15.08 -3.62 -12.62
CA ARG A 77 15.49 -2.36 -13.24
C ARG A 77 15.07 -2.26 -14.71
N THR A 78 15.08 -3.39 -15.42
CA THR A 78 14.56 -3.47 -16.79
C THR A 78 13.05 -3.22 -16.81
N SER A 79 12.27 -3.79 -15.88
CA SER A 79 10.82 -3.54 -15.83
C SER A 79 10.49 -2.07 -15.56
N LEU A 80 11.24 -1.39 -14.68
CA LEU A 80 11.14 0.06 -14.48
C LEU A 80 11.40 0.85 -15.78
N THR A 81 12.44 0.50 -16.53
CA THR A 81 12.75 1.14 -17.83
C THR A 81 11.60 0.95 -18.82
N LEU A 82 10.95 -0.21 -18.83
CA LEU A 82 9.83 -0.50 -19.72
C LEU A 82 8.57 0.28 -19.34
N VAL A 83 8.29 0.42 -18.03
CA VAL A 83 7.20 1.26 -17.51
C VAL A 83 7.44 2.74 -17.86
N ASP A 84 8.65 3.24 -17.66
CA ASP A 84 9.05 4.61 -18.04
C ASP A 84 8.86 4.87 -19.53
N GLY A 85 9.32 3.94 -20.39
CA GLY A 85 9.06 4.01 -21.83
C GLY A 85 7.57 4.02 -22.18
N GLY A 86 6.75 3.30 -21.41
CA GLY A 86 5.29 3.32 -21.52
C GLY A 86 4.67 4.68 -21.19
N ILE A 87 5.15 5.35 -20.14
CA ILE A 87 4.76 6.72 -19.79
C ILE A 87 5.18 7.69 -20.91
N GLY A 88 6.40 7.56 -21.43
CA GLY A 88 6.87 8.34 -22.57
C GLY A 88 5.97 8.21 -23.81
N ARG A 89 5.52 6.99 -24.13
CA ARG A 89 4.54 6.75 -25.23
C ARG A 89 3.22 7.49 -24.99
N ILE A 90 2.76 7.59 -23.75
CA ILE A 90 1.55 8.34 -23.40
C ILE A 90 1.77 9.82 -23.66
N GLU A 91 2.85 10.39 -23.13
CA GLU A 91 3.18 11.81 -23.32
C GLU A 91 3.33 12.19 -24.80
N ASP A 92 4.06 11.38 -25.57
CA ASP A 92 4.27 11.59 -27.00
C ASP A 92 2.96 11.57 -27.79
N THR A 93 2.06 10.63 -27.45
CA THR A 93 0.75 10.53 -28.10
C THR A 93 -0.15 11.72 -27.74
N LEU A 94 -0.15 12.13 -26.48
CA LEU A 94 -0.88 13.33 -26.03
C LEU A 94 -0.33 14.59 -26.72
N ARG A 95 0.99 14.70 -26.88
CA ARG A 95 1.64 15.82 -27.57
C ARG A 95 1.25 15.85 -29.05
N ALA A 96 1.31 14.71 -29.73
CA ALA A 96 0.93 14.59 -31.14
C ALA A 96 -0.55 14.94 -31.39
N LYS A 97 -1.42 14.69 -30.41
CA LYS A 97 -2.84 15.06 -30.45
C LYS A 97 -3.14 16.48 -29.94
N GLY A 98 -2.13 17.25 -29.50
CA GLY A 98 -2.33 18.59 -28.93
C GLY A 98 -3.05 18.59 -27.58
N LEU A 99 -2.96 17.49 -26.83
CA LEU A 99 -3.64 17.27 -25.55
C LEU A 99 -2.71 17.40 -24.33
N LEU A 100 -1.39 17.28 -24.51
CA LEU A 100 -0.44 17.25 -23.38
C LEU A 100 -0.54 18.48 -22.48
N ASP A 101 -0.53 19.69 -23.04
CA ASP A 101 -0.54 20.96 -22.30
C ASP A 101 -1.83 21.21 -21.50
N ARG A 102 -2.85 20.38 -21.73
CA ARG A 102 -4.16 20.46 -21.05
C ARG A 102 -4.51 19.19 -20.28
N THR A 103 -3.53 18.30 -20.08
CA THR A 103 -3.71 17.01 -19.40
C THR A 103 -2.87 17.01 -18.13
N ASN A 104 -3.48 16.65 -17.01
CA ASN A 104 -2.77 16.34 -15.78
C ASN A 104 -2.42 14.85 -15.76
N ILE A 105 -1.15 14.51 -15.56
CA ILE A 105 -0.64 13.16 -15.41
C ILE A 105 -0.17 13.00 -13.97
N ILE A 106 -0.70 11.98 -13.27
CA ILE A 106 -0.27 11.60 -11.93
C ILE A 106 0.24 10.16 -12.00
N VAL A 107 1.51 9.97 -11.68
CA VAL A 107 2.15 8.66 -11.54
C VAL A 107 2.31 8.38 -10.06
N THR A 108 1.68 7.32 -9.57
CA THR A 108 1.73 6.92 -8.17
C THR A 108 1.96 5.42 -8.06
N SER A 109 2.40 4.94 -6.90
CA SER A 109 2.31 3.52 -6.54
C SER A 109 1.39 3.32 -5.34
N ASP A 110 0.88 2.12 -5.17
CA ASP A 110 0.08 1.72 -4.02
C ASP A 110 0.95 1.48 -2.77
N HIS A 111 2.16 0.95 -2.95
CA HIS A 111 3.15 0.73 -1.88
C HIS A 111 4.60 0.93 -2.35
N GLY A 112 5.53 0.79 -1.41
CA GLY A 112 6.97 0.62 -1.62
C GLY A 112 7.38 -0.86 -1.67
N PHE A 113 8.60 -1.20 -1.26
CA PHE A 113 9.11 -2.58 -1.31
C PHE A 113 10.26 -2.81 -0.32
N SER A 114 10.33 -4.02 0.24
CA SER A 114 11.43 -4.50 1.09
C SER A 114 11.99 -5.83 0.60
N THR A 115 13.26 -6.09 0.92
CA THR A 115 13.88 -7.42 0.75
C THR A 115 13.40 -8.35 1.85
N HIS A 116 13.14 -9.62 1.55
CA HIS A 116 12.58 -10.57 2.51
C HIS A 116 13.63 -11.57 3.00
N THR A 117 13.59 -11.94 4.28
CA THR A 117 14.52 -12.94 4.85
C THR A 117 13.93 -14.35 4.97
N GLY A 118 12.61 -14.50 4.86
CA GLY A 118 11.91 -15.78 5.03
C GLY A 118 11.83 -16.28 6.47
N ALA A 119 11.87 -15.39 7.47
CA ALA A 119 11.92 -15.80 8.88
C ALA A 119 10.55 -15.91 9.56
N LEU A 120 9.54 -15.17 9.09
CA LEU A 120 8.21 -15.11 9.69
C LEU A 120 7.24 -16.09 9.02
N GLU A 121 7.06 -17.24 9.66
CA GLU A 121 6.01 -18.21 9.32
C GLU A 121 4.79 -18.01 10.23
N LEU A 122 3.99 -16.97 9.97
CA LEU A 122 2.94 -16.53 10.91
C LEU A 122 1.90 -17.63 11.19
N GLU A 123 1.47 -18.37 10.18
CA GLU A 123 0.56 -19.51 10.35
C GLU A 123 1.10 -20.54 11.35
N SER A 124 2.39 -20.89 11.24
CA SER A 124 3.04 -21.85 12.13
C SER A 124 3.11 -21.35 13.57
N LEU A 125 3.28 -20.03 13.79
CA LEU A 125 3.30 -19.44 15.12
C LEU A 125 1.91 -19.41 15.79
N VAL A 126 0.84 -19.39 14.98
CA VAL A 126 -0.55 -19.29 15.44
C VAL A 126 -1.22 -20.66 15.55
N ASP A 127 -0.76 -21.67 14.79
CA ASP A 127 -1.31 -23.03 14.74
C ASP A 127 -1.57 -23.67 16.12
N PRO A 128 -0.67 -23.55 17.13
CA PRO A 128 -0.90 -24.14 18.46
C PRO A 128 -2.13 -23.58 19.20
N PHE A 129 -2.67 -22.44 18.75
CA PHE A 129 -3.86 -21.80 19.33
C PHE A 129 -5.16 -22.14 18.58
N ALA A 130 -5.04 -22.73 17.39
CA ALA A 130 -6.16 -23.10 16.55
C ALA A 130 -6.80 -24.41 17.03
N LYS A 131 -8.12 -24.50 16.88
CA LYS A 131 -8.89 -25.73 17.09
C LYS A 131 -9.64 -26.08 15.81
N THR A 132 -9.77 -27.37 15.55
CA THR A 132 -10.62 -27.87 14.46
C THR A 132 -12.08 -27.71 14.85
N MET A 133 -12.84 -27.05 13.97
CA MET A 133 -14.29 -26.89 14.04
C MET A 133 -15.00 -28.14 13.54
N ALA A 134 -16.32 -28.23 13.75
CA ALA A 134 -17.13 -29.38 13.35
C ALA A 134 -17.11 -29.66 11.83
N ASP A 135 -16.87 -28.64 11.01
CA ASP A 135 -16.75 -28.73 9.55
C ASP A 135 -15.32 -29.05 9.07
N GLY A 136 -14.38 -29.32 9.99
CA GLY A 136 -12.99 -29.62 9.70
C GLY A 136 -12.10 -28.39 9.49
N THR A 137 -12.66 -27.18 9.48
CA THR A 137 -11.88 -25.93 9.36
C THR A 137 -11.22 -25.55 10.68
N LYS A 138 -10.20 -24.67 10.65
CA LYS A 138 -9.63 -24.09 11.86
C LYS A 138 -10.46 -22.90 12.33
N ASP A 139 -10.68 -22.78 13.64
CA ASP A 139 -11.35 -21.62 14.24
C ASP A 139 -10.45 -20.39 14.37
N VAL A 140 -9.17 -20.53 14.01
CA VAL A 140 -8.23 -19.44 13.79
C VAL A 140 -7.75 -19.49 12.35
N VAL A 141 -7.87 -18.38 11.64
CA VAL A 141 -7.46 -18.22 10.25
C VAL A 141 -6.47 -17.07 10.17
N VAL A 142 -5.36 -17.30 9.50
CA VAL A 142 -4.39 -16.27 9.13
C VAL A 142 -4.62 -15.93 7.66
N ALA A 143 -4.65 -14.65 7.34
CA ALA A 143 -4.69 -14.14 5.98
C ALA A 143 -3.70 -12.99 5.90
N GLU A 144 -2.54 -13.25 5.30
CA GLU A 144 -1.37 -12.35 5.36
C GLU A 144 -1.05 -11.99 6.83
N GLY A 145 -0.96 -10.72 7.18
CA GLY A 145 -0.74 -10.27 8.56
C GLY A 145 -1.98 -10.33 9.47
N ALA A 146 -3.18 -10.61 8.95
CA ALA A 146 -4.42 -10.59 9.71
C ALA A 146 -4.75 -11.96 10.34
N ILE A 147 -5.07 -11.97 11.63
CA ILE A 147 -5.47 -13.18 12.36
C ILE A 147 -6.92 -13.02 12.81
N TYR A 148 -7.78 -13.95 12.39
CA TYR A 148 -9.19 -14.04 12.76
C TYR A 148 -9.38 -15.17 13.75
N VAL A 149 -10.02 -14.91 14.90
CA VAL A 149 -10.23 -15.90 15.97
C VAL A 149 -11.73 -16.04 16.22
N ARG A 150 -12.32 -17.21 16.03
CA ARG A 150 -13.77 -17.45 16.22
C ARG A 150 -14.06 -18.21 17.51
N GLY A 151 -15.16 -17.88 18.19
CA GLY A 151 -15.72 -18.66 19.31
C GLY A 151 -15.68 -17.98 20.68
N ALA A 152 -16.41 -18.52 21.66
CA ALA A 152 -16.70 -17.85 22.94
C ALA A 152 -15.48 -17.48 23.81
N SER A 153 -14.34 -18.16 23.64
CA SER A 153 -13.08 -17.85 24.35
C SER A 153 -12.16 -16.89 23.58
N GLN A 154 -12.68 -16.17 22.59
CA GLN A 154 -11.91 -15.28 21.71
C GLN A 154 -11.02 -14.29 22.50
N PRO A 155 -11.48 -13.53 23.50
CA PRO A 155 -10.63 -12.54 24.18
C PRO A 155 -9.41 -13.14 24.88
N ALA A 156 -9.58 -14.29 25.56
CA ALA A 156 -8.47 -14.96 26.24
C ALA A 156 -7.45 -15.53 25.24
N ARG A 157 -7.92 -16.05 24.09
CA ARG A 157 -7.03 -16.57 23.04
C ARG A 157 -6.30 -15.48 22.29
N VAL A 158 -6.95 -14.36 21.99
CA VAL A 158 -6.30 -13.18 21.40
C VAL A 158 -5.14 -12.72 22.28
N ASN A 159 -5.35 -12.61 23.60
CA ASN A 159 -4.29 -12.31 24.55
C ASN A 159 -3.14 -13.33 24.52
N ALA A 160 -3.45 -14.63 24.49
CA ALA A 160 -2.45 -15.68 24.47
C ALA A 160 -1.61 -15.69 23.16
N ILE A 161 -2.25 -15.50 22.01
CA ILE A 161 -1.60 -15.39 20.70
C ILE A 161 -0.68 -14.17 20.69
N VAL A 162 -1.19 -12.98 21.05
CA VAL A 162 -0.37 -11.75 21.10
C VAL A 162 0.83 -11.92 22.02
N ALA A 163 0.65 -12.48 23.22
CA ALA A 163 1.76 -12.69 24.15
C ALA A 163 2.82 -13.65 23.57
N ALA A 164 2.43 -14.65 22.79
CA ALA A 164 3.36 -15.54 22.10
C ALA A 164 4.13 -14.82 20.98
N LEU A 165 3.42 -14.05 20.15
CA LEU A 165 4.00 -13.28 19.05
C LEU A 165 4.96 -12.20 19.53
N GLN A 166 4.66 -11.49 20.64
CA GLN A 166 5.53 -10.47 21.22
C GLN A 166 6.93 -11.01 21.57
N ARG A 167 7.07 -12.32 21.85
CA ARG A 167 8.36 -12.97 22.17
C ARG A 167 9.20 -13.33 20.95
N ARG A 168 8.66 -13.23 19.74
CA ARG A 168 9.32 -13.68 18.50
C ARG A 168 10.12 -12.55 17.85
N PRO A 169 11.45 -12.67 17.65
CA PRO A 169 12.24 -11.62 16.99
C PRO A 169 11.82 -11.36 15.54
N GLU A 170 11.23 -12.35 14.87
CA GLU A 170 10.70 -12.27 13.52
C GLU A 170 9.36 -11.50 13.42
N VAL A 171 8.72 -11.18 14.55
CA VAL A 171 7.47 -10.41 14.59
C VAL A 171 7.75 -8.94 14.87
N GLY A 172 7.19 -8.05 14.07
CA GLY A 172 7.25 -6.59 14.23
C GLY A 172 6.07 -6.07 15.04
N ALA A 173 5.44 -5.01 14.55
CA ALA A 173 4.28 -4.41 15.20
C ALA A 173 3.09 -5.35 15.26
N ILE A 174 2.37 -5.28 16.38
CA ILE A 174 1.12 -5.98 16.59
C ILE A 174 0.07 -4.94 16.92
N PHE A 175 -1.05 -4.99 16.21
CA PHE A 175 -2.21 -4.15 16.42
C PHE A 175 -3.41 -4.99 16.83
N THR A 176 -4.26 -4.42 17.68
CA THR A 176 -5.57 -5.01 18.04
C THR A 176 -6.64 -3.93 18.03
N ARG A 177 -7.91 -4.31 18.26
CA ARG A 177 -9.01 -3.33 18.35
C ARG A 177 -8.71 -2.24 19.38
N PRO A 178 -9.25 -1.02 19.21
CA PRO A 178 -9.00 0.07 20.15
C PRO A 178 -9.48 -0.30 21.57
N ALA A 179 -8.70 0.07 22.59
CA ALA A 179 -9.17 0.06 23.96
C ALA A 179 -10.35 1.05 24.15
N ALA A 180 -11.19 0.84 25.17
CA ALA A 180 -12.43 1.59 25.39
C ALA A 180 -12.27 3.13 25.46
N ASN A 181 -11.07 3.60 25.81
CA ASN A 181 -10.72 5.01 25.79
C ASN A 181 -10.00 5.29 24.46
N ALA A 182 -10.77 5.58 23.40
CA ALA A 182 -10.29 5.86 22.05
C ALA A 182 -8.90 6.53 22.05
N GLY A 183 -7.90 5.81 21.54
CA GLY A 183 -6.51 6.19 21.68
C GLY A 183 -5.58 5.24 20.92
N ARG A 184 -4.26 5.44 21.11
CA ARG A 184 -3.21 4.67 20.44
C ARG A 184 -3.08 3.22 20.89
N GLU A 185 -3.69 2.86 22.01
CA GLU A 185 -3.55 1.54 22.63
C GLU A 185 -4.60 0.55 22.10
N GLY A 186 -4.13 -0.65 21.77
CA GLY A 186 -5.01 -1.77 21.49
C GLY A 186 -5.55 -2.42 22.78
N ILE A 187 -6.56 -3.28 22.65
CA ILE A 187 -7.16 -4.02 23.76
C ILE A 187 -6.20 -4.96 24.49
N VAL A 188 -5.08 -5.36 23.85
CA VAL A 188 -4.04 -6.19 24.47
C VAL A 188 -2.82 -5.34 24.83
N PRO A 189 -2.30 -5.41 26.08
CA PRO A 189 -1.11 -4.67 26.49
C PRO A 189 0.08 -4.86 25.53
N GLY A 190 0.75 -3.75 25.20
CA GLY A 190 1.86 -3.73 24.26
C GLY A 190 1.45 -3.79 22.78
N THR A 191 0.17 -3.66 22.44
CA THR A 191 -0.30 -3.52 21.04
C THR A 191 -0.80 -2.12 20.75
N LEU A 192 -0.64 -1.68 19.52
CA LEU A 192 -1.23 -0.42 19.05
C LEU A 192 -2.70 -0.66 18.62
N SER A 193 -3.51 0.39 18.66
CA SER A 193 -4.88 0.37 18.13
C SER A 193 -4.86 0.23 16.60
N PHE A 194 -5.83 -0.50 16.04
CA PHE A 194 -6.09 -0.51 14.59
C PHE A 194 -6.30 0.89 14.00
N ASP A 195 -6.73 1.88 14.78
CA ASP A 195 -6.90 3.25 14.31
C ASP A 195 -5.55 3.88 13.88
N VAL A 196 -4.44 3.48 14.52
CA VAL A 196 -3.09 3.96 14.19
C VAL A 196 -2.70 3.56 12.76
N ALA A 197 -3.07 2.34 12.36
CA ALA A 197 -2.85 1.81 11.01
C ALA A 197 -4.04 2.06 10.06
N ARG A 198 -5.06 2.82 10.49
CA ARG A 198 -6.33 3.04 9.76
C ARG A 198 -7.02 1.75 9.31
N TRP A 199 -6.88 0.69 10.10
CA TRP A 199 -7.36 -0.66 9.80
C TRP A 199 -8.56 -1.07 10.68
N ASN A 200 -9.24 -0.12 11.33
CA ASN A 200 -10.37 -0.40 12.21
C ASN A 200 -11.69 -0.48 11.41
N HIS A 201 -12.01 -1.66 10.89
CA HIS A 201 -13.18 -1.90 10.05
C HIS A 201 -13.90 -3.20 10.48
N PRO A 202 -15.22 -3.35 10.24
CA PRO A 202 -15.94 -4.59 10.57
C PRO A 202 -15.43 -5.88 9.90
N ARG A 203 -14.64 -5.74 8.82
CA ARG A 203 -13.98 -6.87 8.13
C ARG A 203 -12.58 -7.17 8.64
N SER A 204 -12.05 -6.35 9.54
CA SER A 204 -10.73 -6.53 10.12
C SER A 204 -10.69 -7.76 11.01
N GLY A 205 -9.53 -8.44 11.02
CA GLY A 205 -9.21 -9.50 11.97
C GLY A 205 -9.19 -9.02 13.42
N ASP A 206 -8.93 -9.95 14.33
CA ASP A 206 -8.82 -9.64 15.76
C ASP A 206 -7.40 -9.18 16.15
N ILE A 207 -6.40 -9.57 15.34
CA ILE A 207 -5.00 -9.15 15.46
C ILE A 207 -4.47 -8.84 14.06
N LEU A 208 -3.70 -7.75 13.92
CA LEU A 208 -2.90 -7.46 12.73
C LEU A 208 -1.43 -7.50 13.11
N VAL A 209 -0.63 -8.21 12.34
CA VAL A 209 0.81 -8.37 12.53
C VAL A 209 1.53 -7.77 11.34
N SER A 210 2.46 -6.87 11.62
CA SER A 210 3.52 -6.51 10.68
C SER A 210 4.75 -7.38 10.96
N ALA A 211 5.41 -7.84 9.93
CA ALA A 211 6.75 -8.41 10.04
C ALA A 211 7.73 -7.41 10.69
N ASN A 212 8.78 -7.95 11.30
CA ASN A 212 9.87 -7.12 11.81
C ASN A 212 10.70 -6.63 10.62
N TRP A 213 11.31 -5.46 10.73
CA TRP A 213 12.09 -4.88 9.65
C TRP A 213 13.35 -4.19 10.17
N THR A 214 14.32 -4.01 9.28
CA THR A 214 15.58 -3.32 9.52
C THR A 214 15.98 -2.49 8.32
N GLU A 215 16.92 -1.56 8.54
CA GLU A 215 17.56 -0.75 7.52
C GLU A 215 18.66 -1.52 6.74
N THR A 216 18.72 -2.85 6.88
CA THR A 216 19.73 -3.69 6.22
C THR A 216 19.64 -3.49 4.71
N VAL A 217 20.82 -3.30 4.10
CA VAL A 217 20.99 -3.05 2.67
C VAL A 217 21.21 -4.37 1.94
N ASN A 218 20.46 -4.60 0.87
CA ASN A 218 20.60 -5.80 0.05
C ASN A 218 21.82 -5.73 -0.87
N SER A 219 22.12 -6.82 -1.59
CA SER A 219 23.28 -6.90 -2.50
C SER A 219 23.23 -5.91 -3.67
N ALA A 220 22.06 -5.36 -3.99
CA ALA A 220 21.86 -4.35 -5.03
C ALA A 220 21.98 -2.90 -4.51
N GLY A 221 22.25 -2.71 -3.22
CA GLY A 221 22.45 -1.39 -2.60
C GLY A 221 21.18 -0.70 -2.08
N PHE A 222 20.06 -1.42 -1.97
CA PHE A 222 18.79 -0.86 -1.47
C PHE A 222 18.55 -1.25 -0.01
N ALA A 223 18.25 -0.25 0.82
CA ALA A 223 17.84 -0.46 2.21
C ALA A 223 16.39 -0.95 2.31
N GLY A 224 16.08 -1.60 3.43
CA GLY A 224 14.76 -2.15 3.70
C GLY A 224 14.77 -3.66 3.60
N THR A 225 14.74 -4.30 4.77
CA THR A 225 14.67 -5.75 4.88
C THR A 225 13.61 -6.12 5.92
N THR A 226 12.62 -6.93 5.54
CA THR A 226 11.58 -7.46 6.42
C THR A 226 11.77 -8.96 6.63
N THR A 227 11.17 -9.49 7.69
CA THR A 227 11.23 -10.92 8.02
C THR A 227 10.23 -11.77 7.24
N GLU A 228 9.48 -11.19 6.30
CA GLU A 228 8.47 -11.88 5.48
C GLU A 228 9.08 -12.96 4.58
N THR A 229 8.21 -13.78 3.99
CA THR A 229 8.58 -14.87 3.09
C THR A 229 8.61 -14.44 1.63
N GLY A 230 9.31 -15.21 0.79
CA GLY A 230 9.61 -14.81 -0.60
C GLY A 230 10.95 -14.09 -0.72
N ILE A 231 11.23 -13.54 -1.89
CA ILE A 231 12.52 -12.86 -2.19
C ILE A 231 12.47 -11.40 -1.77
N ALA A 232 11.35 -10.74 -2.08
CA ALA A 232 11.06 -9.37 -1.71
C ALA A 232 9.54 -9.15 -1.85
N GLY A 233 9.03 -8.06 -1.27
CA GLY A 233 7.61 -7.75 -1.29
C GLY A 233 7.29 -6.52 -0.44
N HIS A 234 6.05 -6.50 0.04
CA HIS A 234 5.49 -5.40 0.81
C HIS A 234 4.37 -5.95 1.71
N GLY A 235 3.78 -5.07 2.53
CA GLY A 235 2.69 -5.43 3.45
C GLY A 235 3.06 -5.25 4.92
N SER A 236 4.31 -4.86 5.20
CA SER A 236 4.76 -4.53 6.54
C SER A 236 4.56 -3.03 6.86
N SER A 237 4.85 -2.68 8.11
CA SER A 237 4.93 -1.30 8.59
C SER A 237 6.36 -0.73 8.54
N SER A 238 7.20 -1.32 7.69
CA SER A 238 8.48 -0.77 7.27
C SER A 238 8.25 0.56 6.55
N PRO A 239 9.08 1.59 6.79
CA PRO A 239 9.02 2.82 6.01
C PRO A 239 9.30 2.57 4.53
N PHE A 240 10.02 1.49 4.20
CA PHE A 240 10.31 1.10 2.82
C PHE A 240 9.11 0.48 2.10
N ASP A 241 8.11 -0.02 2.83
CA ASP A 241 6.85 -0.54 2.27
C ASP A 241 5.76 0.54 2.26
N ILE A 242 5.73 1.39 3.29
CA ILE A 242 4.74 2.46 3.44
C ILE A 242 5.03 3.60 2.47
N HIS A 243 6.31 4.00 2.34
CA HIS A 243 6.68 5.14 1.50
C HIS A 243 6.63 4.73 0.02
N ASN A 244 5.71 5.35 -0.70
CA ASN A 244 5.42 5.05 -2.10
C ASN A 244 5.73 6.24 -3.02
N THR A 245 5.59 6.05 -4.33
CA THR A 245 5.88 7.10 -5.32
C THR A 245 4.67 7.98 -5.54
N LEU A 246 4.87 9.29 -5.65
CA LEU A 246 3.88 10.24 -6.17
C LEU A 246 4.58 11.32 -6.99
N ILE A 247 4.30 11.37 -8.29
CA ILE A 247 4.78 12.38 -9.24
C ILE A 247 3.56 12.93 -9.97
N ALA A 248 3.46 14.24 -10.08
CA ALA A 248 2.37 14.89 -10.79
C ALA A 248 2.92 15.97 -11.74
N ALA A 249 2.39 16.00 -12.95
CA ALA A 249 2.75 16.96 -13.99
C ALA A 249 1.51 17.40 -14.76
N GLY A 250 1.46 18.65 -15.20
CA GLY A 250 0.34 19.19 -15.96
C GLY A 250 0.01 20.65 -15.63
N PRO A 251 -0.99 21.23 -16.30
CA PRO A 251 -1.33 22.65 -16.20
C PRO A 251 -1.74 23.11 -14.79
N ASP A 252 -2.24 22.19 -13.95
CA ASP A 252 -2.73 22.52 -12.61
C ASP A 252 -1.70 22.28 -11.50
N PHE A 253 -0.59 21.61 -11.81
CA PHE A 253 0.47 21.32 -10.85
C PHE A 253 1.58 22.37 -10.90
N ARG A 254 2.30 22.51 -9.77
CA ARG A 254 3.52 23.30 -9.69
C ARG A 254 4.64 22.61 -10.47
N GLU A 255 5.38 23.39 -11.22
CA GLU A 255 6.56 22.92 -11.95
C GLU A 255 7.80 22.99 -11.05
N HIS A 256 8.71 22.03 -11.21
CA HIS A 256 10.00 21.99 -10.49
C HIS A 256 9.87 22.11 -8.96
N ALA A 257 8.80 21.54 -8.39
CA ALA A 257 8.51 21.59 -6.97
C ALA A 257 8.67 20.21 -6.31
N THR A 258 9.16 20.21 -5.08
CA THR A 258 9.15 19.06 -4.18
C THR A 258 8.47 19.49 -2.88
N SER A 259 7.69 18.58 -2.29
CA SER A 259 7.01 18.80 -1.02
C SER A 259 7.39 17.71 -0.03
N ASP A 260 7.84 18.11 1.15
CA ASP A 260 8.11 17.20 2.27
C ASP A 260 6.86 17.02 3.17
N ALA A 261 5.73 17.61 2.81
CA ALA A 261 4.48 17.39 3.53
C ALA A 261 4.00 15.95 3.32
N PRO A 262 3.59 15.23 4.38
CA PRO A 262 3.18 13.84 4.26
C PRO A 262 1.87 13.73 3.47
N THR A 263 1.81 12.74 2.60
CA THR A 263 0.63 12.40 1.79
C THR A 263 0.40 10.88 1.81
N SER A 264 -0.78 10.45 1.41
CA SER A 264 -1.10 9.03 1.19
C SER A 264 -2.09 8.88 0.04
N ASN A 265 -2.28 7.66 -0.46
CA ASN A 265 -3.19 7.33 -1.56
C ASN A 265 -4.60 7.88 -1.35
N VAL A 266 -5.05 8.00 -0.08
CA VAL A 266 -6.37 8.57 0.27
C VAL A 266 -6.51 10.05 -0.10
N ASP A 267 -5.41 10.77 -0.31
CA ASP A 267 -5.38 12.19 -0.68
C ASP A 267 -5.52 12.42 -2.19
N ILE A 268 -5.30 11.37 -3.00
CA ILE A 268 -5.37 11.46 -4.46
C ILE A 268 -6.81 11.76 -4.91
N ALA A 269 -7.80 11.01 -4.39
CA ALA A 269 -9.19 11.18 -4.82
C ALA A 269 -9.77 12.59 -4.48
N PRO A 270 -9.61 13.13 -3.26
CA PRO A 270 -9.97 14.52 -2.97
C PRO A 270 -9.27 15.54 -3.88
N THR A 271 -7.99 15.30 -4.22
CA THR A 271 -7.23 16.18 -5.11
C THR A 271 -7.77 16.14 -6.54
N LEU A 272 -8.10 14.96 -7.07
CA LEU A 272 -8.75 14.82 -8.38
C LEU A 272 -10.11 15.51 -8.44
N LEU A 273 -10.94 15.33 -7.40
CA LEU A 273 -12.23 16.01 -7.32
C LEU A 273 -12.05 17.54 -7.29
N ARG A 274 -11.06 18.04 -6.56
CA ARG A 274 -10.72 19.47 -6.53
C ARG A 274 -10.32 20.01 -7.90
N LEU A 275 -9.56 19.25 -8.70
CA LEU A 275 -9.17 19.61 -10.06
C LEU A 275 -10.38 19.65 -11.01
N LEU A 276 -11.33 18.74 -10.83
CA LEU A 276 -12.57 18.66 -11.60
C LEU A 276 -13.64 19.68 -11.14
N GLY A 277 -13.38 20.46 -10.10
CA GLY A 277 -14.36 21.38 -9.51
C GLY A 277 -15.52 20.66 -8.80
N LEU A 278 -15.32 19.41 -8.38
CA LEU A 278 -16.30 18.58 -7.70
C LEU A 278 -16.06 18.56 -6.18
N PRO A 279 -17.12 18.49 -5.36
CA PRO A 279 -16.97 18.39 -3.92
C PRO A 279 -16.49 16.98 -3.51
N ALA A 280 -15.58 16.93 -2.54
CA ALA A 280 -15.24 15.68 -1.86
C ALA A 280 -16.42 15.20 -1.01
N ALA A 281 -16.67 13.88 -1.00
CA ALA A 281 -17.68 13.29 -0.13
C ALA A 281 -17.24 13.40 1.35
N PRO A 282 -18.14 13.66 2.31
CA PRO A 282 -17.79 13.75 3.73
C PRO A 282 -17.17 12.47 4.32
N SER A 283 -17.36 11.32 3.67
CA SER A 283 -16.76 10.04 4.05
C SER A 283 -15.31 9.88 3.61
N MET A 284 -14.79 10.76 2.74
CA MET A 284 -13.39 10.73 2.35
C MET A 284 -12.52 11.19 3.52
N THR A 285 -11.47 10.42 3.79
CA THR A 285 -10.58 10.63 4.93
C THR A 285 -9.26 11.31 4.57
N GLY A 286 -9.01 11.50 3.27
CA GLY A 286 -7.86 12.24 2.76
C GLY A 286 -8.13 13.73 2.59
N ARG A 287 -7.06 14.46 2.33
CA ARG A 287 -7.05 15.90 2.07
C ARG A 287 -6.75 16.20 0.61
N VAL A 288 -7.02 17.42 0.20
CA VAL A 288 -6.44 17.95 -1.03
C VAL A 288 -4.95 18.22 -0.79
N ILE A 289 -4.10 17.78 -1.71
CA ILE A 289 -2.65 18.07 -1.72
C ILE A 289 -2.43 19.47 -2.30
N GLU A 290 -2.91 20.48 -1.56
CA GLU A 290 -2.88 21.90 -1.96
C GLU A 290 -1.47 22.38 -2.34
N GLU A 291 -0.45 21.89 -1.65
CA GLU A 291 0.93 22.25 -1.87
C GLU A 291 1.51 21.73 -3.20
N ALA A 292 0.86 20.77 -3.86
CA ALA A 292 1.21 20.33 -5.21
C ALA A 292 0.58 21.22 -6.29
N LEU A 293 -0.53 21.90 -5.99
CA LEU A 293 -1.32 22.65 -6.97
C LEU A 293 -0.71 24.04 -7.24
N ARG A 294 -0.73 24.46 -8.50
CA ARG A 294 -0.22 25.75 -8.98
C ARG A 294 -0.82 26.94 -8.24
N ASN A 295 -2.14 26.88 -8.02
CA ASN A 295 -2.90 27.89 -7.29
C ASN A 295 -3.27 27.46 -5.86
N GLY A 296 -2.68 26.36 -5.37
CA GLY A 296 -2.95 25.85 -4.04
C GLY A 296 -2.11 26.57 -2.98
N ARG A 297 -2.47 26.33 -1.72
CA ARG A 297 -1.84 27.00 -0.57
C ARG A 297 -0.42 26.49 -0.34
N ALA A 298 0.37 27.25 0.43
CA ALA A 298 1.65 26.76 0.94
C ALA A 298 1.42 25.52 1.84
N PRO A 299 2.39 24.58 1.92
CA PRO A 299 2.25 23.40 2.77
C PRO A 299 1.95 23.84 4.21
N ALA A 300 0.95 23.20 4.81
CA ALA A 300 0.67 23.42 6.23
C ALA A 300 1.84 22.91 7.08
N THR A 301 1.96 23.42 8.30
CA THR A 301 2.99 22.97 9.23
C THR A 301 2.90 21.47 9.45
N VAL A 302 3.98 20.77 9.12
CA VAL A 302 4.15 19.35 9.40
C VAL A 302 4.55 19.19 10.86
N THR A 303 3.92 18.25 11.54
CA THR A 303 4.25 17.85 12.91
C THR A 303 4.52 16.37 12.95
N HIS A 304 5.44 15.96 13.81
CA HIS A 304 5.79 14.55 13.99
C HIS A 304 5.52 14.14 15.44
N ALA A 305 5.02 12.93 15.63
CA ALA A 305 4.74 12.35 16.92
C ALA A 305 5.16 10.88 16.97
N GLU A 306 5.47 10.41 18.18
CA GLU A 306 5.68 8.99 18.45
C GLU A 306 4.59 8.47 19.39
N GLU A 307 4.04 7.31 19.03
CA GLU A 307 3.06 6.59 19.83
C GLU A 307 3.65 5.27 20.31
N THR A 308 3.98 5.19 21.59
CA THR A 308 4.64 4.02 22.19
C THR A 308 3.70 3.27 23.13
N VAL A 309 3.72 1.95 23.00
CA VAL A 309 3.06 0.98 23.87
C VAL A 309 4.06 -0.09 24.28
N SER A 310 3.86 -0.72 25.44
CA SER A 310 4.73 -1.80 25.91
C SER A 310 3.97 -2.87 26.66
N THR A 311 4.55 -4.07 26.72
CA THR A 311 4.10 -5.07 27.69
C THR A 311 4.34 -4.55 29.12
N PRO A 312 3.58 -5.05 30.12
CA PRO A 312 3.75 -4.62 31.51
C PRO A 312 5.16 -4.85 32.07
N ASP A 313 5.86 -5.88 31.58
CA ASP A 313 7.24 -6.20 31.95
C ASP A 313 8.30 -5.45 31.12
N GLY A 314 7.88 -4.61 30.17
CA GLY A 314 8.76 -3.84 29.29
C GLY A 314 9.60 -4.69 28.32
N SER A 315 9.34 -5.99 28.19
CA SER A 315 10.11 -6.89 27.32
C SER A 315 9.85 -6.67 25.84
N TYR A 316 8.66 -6.16 25.48
CA TYR A 316 8.29 -5.75 24.12
C TYR A 316 7.82 -4.29 24.17
N VAL A 317 8.47 -3.43 23.39
CA VAL A 317 8.14 -2.01 23.24
C VAL A 317 7.92 -1.72 21.76
N LEU A 318 6.72 -1.26 21.41
CA LEU A 318 6.32 -0.92 20.05
C LEU A 318 6.09 0.59 19.96
N THR A 319 6.75 1.24 19.01
CA THR A 319 6.58 2.66 18.70
C THR A 319 6.10 2.84 17.27
N ALA A 320 5.02 3.59 17.06
CA ALA A 320 4.63 4.12 15.76
C ALA A 320 5.16 5.56 15.59
N ARG A 321 5.68 5.87 14.40
CA ARG A 321 6.03 7.23 13.97
C ARG A 321 4.93 7.77 13.09
N ILE A 322 4.47 8.97 13.41
CA ILE A 322 3.30 9.56 12.79
C ILE A 322 3.63 10.98 12.35
N SER A 323 3.44 11.27 11.08
CA SER A 323 3.48 12.62 10.53
C SER A 323 2.06 13.17 10.42
N SER A 324 1.89 14.46 10.67
CA SER A 324 0.59 15.12 10.62
C SER A 324 0.68 16.48 9.96
N VAL A 325 -0.29 16.78 9.09
CA VAL A 325 -0.39 18.04 8.36
C VAL A 325 -1.85 18.40 8.15
N ALA A 326 -2.20 19.67 8.38
CA ALA A 326 -3.57 20.18 8.25
C ALA A 326 -4.66 19.37 8.99
N GLY A 327 -4.32 18.74 10.12
CA GLY A 327 -5.23 17.89 10.90
C GLY A 327 -5.35 16.43 10.43
N TYR A 328 -4.66 16.06 9.35
CA TYR A 328 -4.58 14.70 8.84
C TYR A 328 -3.32 14.00 9.37
N ARG A 329 -3.45 12.70 9.69
CA ARG A 329 -2.41 11.88 10.31
C ARG A 329 -2.00 10.72 9.40
N TYR A 330 -0.71 10.46 9.30
CA TYR A 330 -0.10 9.45 8.44
C TYR A 330 0.82 8.58 9.28
N LEU A 331 0.70 7.26 9.17
CA LEU A 331 1.64 6.32 9.78
C LEU A 331 2.87 6.24 8.88
N ASP A 332 4.04 6.61 9.39
CA ASP A 332 5.28 6.61 8.61
C ASP A 332 6.00 5.26 8.71
N SER A 333 5.99 4.68 9.91
CA SER A 333 6.59 3.39 10.22
C SER A 333 6.22 2.95 11.63
N THR A 334 6.49 1.69 11.94
CA THR A 334 6.60 1.25 13.33
C THR A 334 7.97 0.67 13.63
N ARG A 335 8.34 0.56 14.90
CA ARG A 335 9.55 -0.14 15.31
C ARG A 335 9.32 -0.87 16.62
N VAL A 336 9.84 -2.09 16.70
CA VAL A 336 9.84 -2.86 17.94
C VAL A 336 11.23 -2.91 18.54
N ARG A 337 11.32 -2.63 19.83
CA ARG A 337 12.49 -2.90 20.65
C ARG A 337 12.14 -3.98 21.67
N ARG A 338 13.00 -4.99 21.77
CA ARG A 338 12.89 -6.03 22.80
C ARG A 338 14.02 -5.87 23.80
N ASN A 339 13.67 -5.95 25.08
CA ASN A 339 14.63 -5.90 26.17
C ASN A 339 14.86 -7.31 26.71
N ALA A 340 16.08 -7.59 27.17
CA ALA A 340 16.30 -8.76 28.00
C ALA A 340 15.34 -8.68 29.20
N ARG A 341 14.68 -9.80 29.52
CA ARG A 341 13.83 -9.86 30.71
C ARG A 341 14.71 -9.58 31.93
N PRO A 342 14.27 -8.71 32.86
CA PRO A 342 14.98 -8.51 34.12
C PRO A 342 15.07 -9.80 34.94
#